data_AF-A0A9D9KBP2-F1
#
_entry.id   AF-A0A9D9KBP2-F1
#
_cell.length_a   1.000
_cell.length_b   1.000
_cell.length_c   1.000
_cell.angle_alpha   90.00
_cell.angle_beta   90.00
_cell.angle_gamma   90.00
#
_symmetry.space_group_name_H-M   'P 1'
#
loop_
_entity.id
_entity.type
_entity.pdbx_description
1 polymer ?
#
loop_
_entity_poly.entity_id
_entity_poly.type
_entity_poly.pdbx_seq_one_letter_code
_entity_poly.pdbx_strand_id
1 'polypeptide(L)'
;MSVLRGYWIRCLHEVQQPGSYPYIRSPRITGFSVRSIGGTVTASQCAWIREPELLGISDGKPGQQFALQYRPVLQRNDDEYISVCPPGTLTYNRAVLETYRWQEVSDFAESTSEDLHYSIDDRTGIVQFGPIILEPGELQHQTRDRAMSQPHDEYANGRVRDLDRYFLGTTTERLDRSGERQYGSIPPKGHEIYMVGYRWGGGEQGNVKVGTLTKLMVAHPYVKSVVNMTPALGGAQAESLESAVMRVPAWLRSRERAVTRDDFEYIVGQSQDIARVRCLDAEELGIAGRVELLVIPKAAPPDDWLRGLSPDCFVLNKQVGDRLQAELDERKLLGVNVQVSVPEYVGVKVRVEIVLTPAYATSRELQERTQQDLQRVLYTFLNPLTGGLDGGGWGFGTPVQRFEIADRCLKVPGVSSAVAIQLLRFRFVPISDTQGEWHFDEVAEDVLKLDRYQMVCSWANRPPTEPRSPGDETRFTNHEVYFLNGFEQYQPPDL
;
A
#
# COMPACT_ATOMS: atom_id res chain seq x y z
N MET A 1 -49.99 23.77 -12.62
CA MET A 1 -50.21 22.33 -12.85
C MET A 1 -49.26 21.58 -11.93
N SER A 2 -49.76 20.87 -10.93
CA SER A 2 -48.95 20.04 -10.03
C SER A 2 -48.46 18.80 -10.79
N VAL A 3 -47.15 18.59 -10.83
CA VAL A 3 -46.55 17.40 -11.44
C VAL A 3 -46.80 16.22 -10.51
N LEU A 4 -47.72 15.32 -10.89
CA LEU A 4 -47.94 14.05 -10.22
C LEU A 4 -46.70 13.15 -10.44
N ARG A 5 -45.90 12.96 -9.39
CA ARG A 5 -44.81 11.97 -9.39
C ARG A 5 -45.40 10.59 -9.06
N GLY A 6 -45.50 9.73 -10.06
CA GLY A 6 -45.82 8.31 -9.87
C GLY A 6 -44.54 7.49 -9.65
N TYR A 7 -44.61 6.49 -8.77
CA TYR A 7 -43.52 5.54 -8.53
C TYR A 7 -44.00 4.12 -8.86
N TRP A 8 -43.12 3.29 -9.41
CA TRP A 8 -43.42 1.89 -9.73
C TRP A 8 -42.98 0.99 -8.59
N ILE A 9 -43.85 0.05 -8.19
CA ILE A 9 -43.52 -1.02 -7.26
C ILE A 9 -43.39 -2.31 -8.07
N ARG A 10 -42.23 -2.97 -8.02
CA ARG A 10 -42.03 -4.29 -8.63
C ARG A 10 -42.25 -5.36 -7.57
N CYS A 11 -43.23 -6.23 -7.78
CA CYS A 11 -43.45 -7.41 -6.95
C CYS A 11 -42.97 -8.65 -7.70
N LEU A 12 -42.19 -9.51 -7.03
CA LEU A 12 -41.83 -10.84 -7.54
C LEU A 12 -42.73 -11.87 -6.85
N HIS A 13 -43.36 -12.73 -7.63
CA HIS A 13 -44.11 -13.87 -7.11
C HIS A 13 -43.14 -15.05 -6.94
N GLU A 14 -42.79 -15.38 -5.69
CA GLU A 14 -41.96 -16.54 -5.40
C GLU A 14 -42.75 -17.84 -5.59
N VAL A 15 -42.09 -18.86 -6.16
CA VAL A 15 -42.70 -20.17 -6.40
C VAL A 15 -42.84 -20.90 -5.06
N GLN A 16 -44.02 -21.50 -4.85
CA GLN A 16 -44.48 -22.08 -3.59
C GLN A 16 -43.55 -23.20 -3.08
N GLN A 17 -43.18 -23.17 -1.79
CA GLN A 17 -42.51 -24.30 -1.12
C GLN A 17 -43.52 -25.42 -0.81
N PRO A 18 -43.14 -26.71 -0.94
CA PRO A 18 -44.02 -27.84 -0.62
C PRO A 18 -44.53 -27.79 0.83
N GLY A 19 -45.85 -27.80 1.02
CA GLY A 19 -46.49 -27.71 2.34
C GLY A 19 -47.18 -26.38 2.65
N SER A 20 -47.06 -25.38 1.77
CA SER A 20 -47.73 -24.09 1.93
C SER A 20 -49.13 -24.11 1.30
N TYR A 21 -50.15 -23.60 1.98
CA TYR A 21 -51.50 -23.46 1.41
C TYR A 21 -51.54 -22.32 0.38
N PRO A 22 -52.21 -22.49 -0.78
CA PRO A 22 -52.38 -21.42 -1.74
C PRO A 22 -53.30 -20.32 -1.20
N TYR A 23 -53.09 -19.08 -1.65
CA TYR A 23 -54.02 -17.99 -1.35
C TYR A 23 -55.37 -18.24 -2.04
N ILE A 24 -56.45 -18.33 -1.26
CA ILE A 24 -57.83 -18.48 -1.76
C ILE A 24 -58.32 -17.17 -2.43
N ARG A 25 -57.71 -16.02 -2.10
CA ARG A 25 -57.94 -14.73 -2.74
C ARG A 25 -56.61 -14.00 -2.92
N SER A 26 -56.42 -13.36 -4.08
CA SER A 26 -55.21 -12.58 -4.35
C SER A 26 -54.99 -11.53 -3.26
N PRO A 27 -53.77 -11.42 -2.70
CA PRO A 27 -53.48 -10.44 -1.67
C PRO A 27 -53.67 -9.02 -2.24
N ARG A 28 -54.32 -8.15 -1.46
CA ARG A 28 -54.50 -6.73 -1.79
C ARG A 28 -53.58 -5.92 -0.91
N ILE A 29 -52.75 -5.07 -1.52
CA ILE A 29 -51.94 -4.09 -0.78
C ILE A 29 -52.88 -3.01 -0.26
N THR A 30 -53.15 -2.99 1.04
CA THR A 30 -54.04 -2.01 1.69
C THR A 30 -53.34 -0.70 2.02
N GLY A 31 -52.00 -0.70 2.01
CA GLY A 31 -51.17 0.49 2.22
C GLY A 31 -49.69 0.17 2.03
N PHE A 32 -48.89 1.21 1.83
CA PHE A 32 -47.44 1.12 1.79
C PHE A 32 -46.87 2.27 2.64
N SER A 33 -45.82 2.00 3.40
CA SER A 33 -45.05 3.03 4.08
C SER A 33 -43.64 3.05 3.51
N VAL A 34 -43.25 4.15 2.87
CA VAL A 34 -41.86 4.38 2.47
C VAL A 34 -41.15 5.09 3.62
N ARG A 35 -40.06 4.51 4.11
CA ARG A 35 -39.19 5.14 5.10
C ARG A 35 -37.78 5.19 4.53
N SER A 36 -37.20 6.38 4.45
CA SER A 36 -35.76 6.53 4.21
C SER A 36 -35.01 5.95 5.42
N ILE A 37 -34.20 4.93 5.20
CA ILE A 37 -33.44 4.27 6.28
C ILE A 37 -32.27 5.17 6.75
N GLY A 38 -31.89 6.17 5.95
CA GLY A 38 -30.88 7.16 6.26
C GLY A 38 -30.15 7.60 5.00
N GLY A 39 -29.03 8.31 5.18
CA GLY A 39 -28.03 8.57 4.15
C GLY A 39 -26.68 8.06 4.64
N THR A 40 -25.83 7.63 3.70
CA THR A 40 -24.44 7.26 3.98
C THR A 40 -23.54 8.33 3.40
N VAL A 41 -22.58 8.80 4.18
CA VAL A 41 -21.57 9.76 3.76
C VAL A 41 -20.20 9.25 4.19
N THR A 42 -19.16 9.63 3.46
CA THR A 42 -17.78 9.43 3.89
C THR A 42 -17.48 10.34 5.08
N ALA A 43 -16.78 9.81 6.07
CA ALA A 43 -16.38 10.55 7.26
C ALA A 43 -15.00 10.10 7.73
N SER A 44 -14.28 11.01 8.39
CA SER A 44 -12.98 10.74 9.00
C SER A 44 -13.07 10.99 10.51
N GLN A 45 -12.38 10.18 11.30
CA GLN A 45 -12.29 10.35 12.75
C GLN A 45 -11.07 11.21 13.09
N CYS A 46 -11.29 12.48 13.42
CA CYS A 46 -10.25 13.43 13.78
C CYS A 46 -10.81 14.54 14.68
N ALA A 47 -9.93 15.31 15.34
CA ALA A 47 -10.33 16.54 15.98
C ALA A 47 -10.42 17.65 14.92
N TRP A 48 -11.39 18.56 15.06
CA TRP A 48 -11.61 19.63 14.08
C TRP A 48 -11.79 20.97 14.80
N ILE A 49 -10.94 21.93 14.43
CA ILE A 49 -11.08 23.33 14.80
C ILE A 49 -11.89 24.01 13.70
N ARG A 50 -13.09 24.50 14.03
CA ARG A 50 -14.01 25.13 13.06
C ARG A 50 -13.91 26.65 13.05
N GLU A 51 -13.55 27.23 14.18
CA GLU A 51 -13.40 28.67 14.33
C GLU A 51 -12.03 29.08 13.79
N PRO A 52 -11.92 30.24 13.10
CA PRO A 52 -10.63 30.73 12.62
C PRO A 52 -9.65 30.97 13.76
N GLU A 53 -8.48 30.34 13.68
CA GLU A 53 -7.42 30.51 14.66
C GLU A 53 -6.50 31.67 14.25
N LEU A 54 -6.28 32.63 15.13
CA LEU A 54 -5.29 33.70 14.92
C LEU A 54 -3.89 33.16 15.19
N LEU A 55 -3.06 33.14 14.16
CA LEU A 55 -1.66 32.70 14.25
C LEU A 55 -0.72 33.83 14.67
N GLY A 56 -1.01 35.05 14.25
CA GLY A 56 -0.21 36.22 14.58
C GLY A 56 -0.47 37.42 13.66
N ILE A 57 0.37 38.44 13.79
CA ILE A 57 0.33 39.66 12.99
C ILE A 57 1.63 39.71 12.17
N SER A 58 1.51 39.96 10.87
CA SER A 58 2.67 40.08 9.99
C SER A 58 3.54 41.29 10.36
N ASP A 59 4.85 41.09 10.44
CA ASP A 59 5.83 42.17 10.57
C ASP A 59 6.30 42.76 9.23
N GLY A 60 5.85 42.15 8.11
CA GLY A 60 6.16 42.54 6.74
C GLY A 60 7.54 42.07 6.24
N LYS A 61 8.21 41.17 6.96
CA LYS A 61 9.50 40.60 6.51
C LYS A 61 9.31 39.32 5.69
N PRO A 62 10.28 38.97 4.82
CA PRO A 62 10.27 37.71 4.10
C PRO A 62 10.50 36.52 5.02
N GLY A 63 9.98 35.35 4.64
CA GLY A 63 10.24 34.09 5.35
C GLY A 63 9.62 33.98 6.74
N GLN A 64 8.59 34.79 7.04
CA GLN A 64 7.89 34.74 8.33
C GLN A 64 7.29 33.35 8.59
N GLN A 65 7.33 32.95 9.87
CA GLN A 65 6.81 31.66 10.33
C GLN A 65 5.86 31.86 11.50
N PHE A 66 4.78 31.08 11.50
CA PHE A 66 3.77 31.04 12.55
C PHE A 66 3.44 29.60 12.90
N ALA A 67 3.06 29.33 14.14
CA ALA A 67 2.77 27.97 14.58
C ALA A 67 1.29 27.82 14.93
N LEU A 68 0.67 26.73 14.46
CA LEU A 68 -0.65 26.32 14.90
C LEU A 68 -0.63 25.83 16.35
N GLN A 69 -1.73 26.08 17.05
CA GLN A 69 -1.92 25.64 18.43
C GLN A 69 -1.97 24.11 18.55
N TYR A 70 -2.68 23.44 17.63
CA TYR A 70 -2.86 21.99 17.66
C TYR A 70 -2.09 21.29 16.54
N ARG A 71 -1.44 20.18 16.89
CA ARG A 71 -0.57 19.39 15.99
C ARG A 71 -0.55 17.91 16.41
N PRO A 72 -0.27 16.97 15.49
CA PRO A 72 -0.07 17.17 14.05
C PRO A 72 -1.38 17.54 13.33
N VAL A 73 -1.29 18.22 12.19
CA VAL A 73 -2.42 18.60 11.34
C VAL A 73 -2.57 17.65 10.16
N LEU A 74 -3.81 17.40 9.74
CA LEU A 74 -4.11 16.56 8.58
C LEU A 74 -4.01 17.38 7.29
N GLN A 75 -3.84 16.69 6.15
CA GLN A 75 -3.89 17.31 4.83
C GLN A 75 -5.17 18.14 4.66
N ARG A 76 -5.00 19.35 4.13
CA ARG A 76 -6.05 20.37 4.04
C ARG A 76 -7.07 20.01 2.98
N ASN A 77 -8.34 20.17 3.33
CA ASN A 77 -9.42 20.22 2.36
C ASN A 77 -9.54 21.64 1.77
N ASP A 78 -10.33 21.80 0.71
CA ASP A 78 -10.55 23.10 0.05
C ASP A 78 -11.09 24.19 0.98
N ASP A 79 -11.72 23.81 2.09
CA ASP A 79 -12.29 24.73 3.08
C ASP A 79 -11.36 25.00 4.27
N GLU A 80 -10.16 24.43 4.29
CA GLU A 80 -9.12 24.59 5.32
C GLU A 80 -7.94 25.36 4.67
N TYR A 81 -7.78 26.65 5.01
CA TYR A 81 -6.79 27.50 4.33
C TYR A 81 -6.28 28.64 5.21
N ILE A 82 -5.14 29.22 4.83
CA ILE A 82 -4.63 30.44 5.44
C ILE A 82 -5.28 31.68 4.83
N SER A 83 -5.66 32.63 5.68
CA SER A 83 -6.21 33.91 5.30
C SER A 83 -5.41 35.05 5.94
N VAL A 84 -4.92 35.99 5.13
CA VAL A 84 -4.13 37.13 5.60
C VAL A 84 -4.96 38.41 5.48
N CYS A 85 -5.58 38.81 6.59
CA CYS A 85 -6.61 39.83 6.60
C CYS A 85 -6.04 41.20 7.02
N PRO A 86 -6.53 42.32 6.45
CA PRO A 86 -6.26 43.64 6.98
C PRO A 86 -6.73 43.75 8.44
N PRO A 87 -6.05 44.55 9.28
CA PRO A 87 -6.47 44.73 10.67
C PRO A 87 -7.89 45.28 10.76
N GLY A 88 -8.70 44.71 11.66
CA GLY A 88 -10.12 45.06 11.85
C GLY A 88 -11.10 44.34 10.93
N THR A 89 -10.66 43.31 10.21
CA THR A 89 -11.54 42.45 9.41
C THR A 89 -12.51 41.66 10.29
N LEU A 90 -13.74 41.43 9.81
CA LEU A 90 -14.76 40.63 10.51
C LEU A 90 -14.42 39.13 10.39
N THR A 91 -13.47 38.67 11.22
CA THR A 91 -12.85 37.34 11.11
C THR A 91 -13.76 36.17 11.45
N TYR A 92 -14.94 36.42 12.03
CA TYR A 92 -15.99 35.41 12.19
C TYR A 92 -16.82 35.18 10.92
N ASN A 93 -16.68 36.02 9.88
CA ASN A 93 -17.39 35.84 8.62
C ASN A 93 -16.48 35.13 7.59
N ARG A 94 -16.76 33.84 7.37
CA ARG A 94 -15.99 33.00 6.43
C ARG A 94 -15.96 33.54 5.00
N ALA A 95 -17.04 34.18 4.55
CA ALA A 95 -17.10 34.79 3.21
C ALA A 95 -16.14 35.98 3.06
N VAL A 96 -15.84 36.68 4.16
CA VAL A 96 -14.84 37.77 4.16
C VAL A 96 -13.42 37.19 4.22
N LEU A 97 -13.19 36.11 4.96
CA LEU A 97 -11.89 35.44 5.00
C LEU A 97 -11.50 34.84 3.64
N GLU A 98 -12.48 34.31 2.91
CA GLU A 98 -12.25 33.73 1.59
C GLU A 98 -11.69 34.73 0.57
N THR A 99 -11.96 36.05 0.72
CA THR A 99 -11.39 37.07 -0.18
C THR A 99 -9.90 37.31 0.03
N TYR A 100 -9.35 36.89 1.17
CA TYR A 100 -7.93 37.02 1.53
C TYR A 100 -7.24 35.66 1.63
N ARG A 101 -7.77 34.66 0.93
CA ARG A 101 -7.23 33.29 0.90
C ARG A 101 -5.86 33.26 0.24
N TRP A 102 -4.93 32.57 0.90
CA TRP A 102 -3.65 32.18 0.34
C TRP A 102 -3.72 30.70 -0.09
N GLN A 103 -2.87 30.32 -1.04
CA GLN A 103 -2.80 28.97 -1.58
C GLN A 103 -1.65 28.20 -0.93
N GLU A 104 -1.92 26.96 -0.57
CA GLU A 104 -0.92 26.05 -0.02
C GLU A 104 -0.06 25.44 -1.13
N VAL A 105 1.26 25.43 -0.93
CA VAL A 105 2.24 24.80 -1.82
C VAL A 105 3.20 23.91 -1.02
N SER A 106 3.77 22.88 -1.66
CA SER A 106 4.78 22.00 -1.04
C SER A 106 6.09 22.74 -0.77
N ASP A 107 6.45 23.63 -1.68
CA ASP A 107 7.64 24.46 -1.63
C ASP A 107 7.43 25.71 -2.50
N PHE A 108 8.35 26.66 -2.40
CA PHE A 108 8.23 27.93 -3.11
C PHE A 108 8.97 27.99 -4.45
N ALA A 109 9.56 26.90 -4.94
CA ALA A 109 10.48 26.96 -6.09
C ALA A 109 9.85 27.54 -7.37
N GLU A 110 8.56 27.29 -7.57
CA GLU A 110 7.78 27.81 -8.71
C GLU A 110 7.00 29.10 -8.39
N SER A 111 7.09 29.62 -7.16
CA SER A 111 6.34 30.80 -6.73
C SER A 111 7.02 32.10 -7.17
N THR A 112 6.23 33.04 -7.68
CA THR A 112 6.63 34.41 -8.00
C THR A 112 6.40 35.36 -6.82
N SER A 113 6.89 36.60 -6.90
CA SER A 113 6.73 37.60 -5.84
C SER A 113 5.27 38.04 -5.62
N GLU A 114 4.39 37.84 -6.61
CA GLU A 114 2.97 38.19 -6.54
C GLU A 114 2.09 37.04 -6.02
N ASP A 115 2.58 35.80 -6.05
CA ASP A 115 1.79 34.62 -5.70
C ASP A 115 1.53 34.55 -4.19
N LEU A 116 0.25 34.51 -3.81
CA LEU A 116 -0.19 34.42 -2.41
C LEU A 116 -0.01 32.99 -1.87
N HIS A 117 1.23 32.54 -1.78
CA HIS A 117 1.59 31.17 -1.40
C HIS A 117 2.07 31.06 0.05
N TYR A 118 1.68 29.96 0.69
CA TYR A 118 2.22 29.54 1.97
C TYR A 118 2.53 28.03 1.94
N SER A 119 3.45 27.59 2.80
CA SER A 119 3.65 26.17 3.07
C SER A 119 3.35 25.87 4.52
N ILE A 120 2.92 24.64 4.80
CA ILE A 120 2.65 24.18 6.16
C ILE A 120 3.27 22.80 6.36
N ASP A 121 3.98 22.63 7.48
CA ASP A 121 4.48 21.31 7.90
C ASP A 121 3.41 20.61 8.73
N ASP A 122 2.86 19.52 8.19
CA ASP A 122 1.80 18.70 8.79
C ASP A 122 2.12 18.22 10.21
N ARG A 123 3.39 17.97 10.49
CA ARG A 123 3.83 17.41 11.77
C ARG A 123 4.05 18.50 12.81
N THR A 124 4.72 19.57 12.42
CA THR A 124 5.08 20.65 13.36
C THR A 124 3.97 21.69 13.51
N GLY A 125 3.10 21.81 12.51
CA GLY A 125 2.08 22.86 12.40
C GLY A 125 2.67 24.22 12.09
N ILE A 126 3.91 24.29 11.58
CA ILE A 126 4.56 25.55 11.22
C ILE A 126 4.08 25.97 9.83
N VAL A 127 3.47 27.15 9.77
CA VAL A 127 3.10 27.86 8.55
C VAL A 127 4.24 28.80 8.19
N GLN A 128 4.73 28.71 6.97
CA GLN A 128 5.79 29.56 6.44
C GLN A 128 5.29 30.33 5.22
N PHE A 129 5.75 31.58 5.11
CA PHE A 129 5.54 32.43 3.94
C PHE A 129 6.82 32.58 3.11
N GLY A 130 6.64 33.11 1.90
CA GLY A 130 7.69 33.24 0.89
C GLY A 130 9.00 33.86 1.38
N PRO A 131 10.15 33.18 1.22
CA PRO A 131 11.46 33.74 1.55
C PRO A 131 12.03 34.60 0.40
N ILE A 132 13.03 35.41 0.74
CA ILE A 132 13.95 36.01 -0.23
C ILE A 132 15.25 35.23 -0.17
N ILE A 133 15.73 34.75 -1.32
CA ILE A 133 16.98 34.02 -1.45
C ILE A 133 17.91 34.83 -2.34
N LEU A 134 19.16 35.02 -1.90
CA LEU A 134 20.21 35.52 -2.78
C LEU A 134 20.64 34.40 -3.72
N GLU A 135 20.49 34.59 -5.02
CA GLU A 135 21.10 33.70 -6.00
C GLU A 135 22.59 34.09 -6.16
N PRO A 136 23.54 33.17 -5.93
CA PRO A 136 24.95 33.47 -6.15
C PRO A 136 25.19 33.80 -7.63
N GLY A 137 25.73 34.99 -7.92
CA GLY A 137 26.04 35.43 -9.29
C GLY A 137 26.99 34.47 -10.06
N GLU A 138 27.74 33.62 -9.35
CA GLU A 138 28.64 32.63 -9.93
C GLU A 138 27.93 31.47 -10.65
N LEU A 139 26.72 31.07 -10.22
CA LEU A 139 25.93 30.03 -10.90
C LEU A 139 25.47 30.49 -12.29
N GLN A 140 25.21 31.79 -12.45
CA GLN A 140 24.82 32.38 -13.73
C GLN A 140 25.99 32.41 -14.71
N HIS A 141 27.19 32.79 -14.24
CA HIS A 141 28.40 32.76 -15.05
C HIS A 141 28.77 31.33 -15.43
N GLN A 142 28.81 30.37 -14.50
CA GLN A 142 29.15 28.99 -14.82
C GLN A 142 28.13 28.30 -15.74
N THR A 143 26.84 28.62 -15.63
CA THR A 143 25.81 28.07 -16.52
C THR A 143 25.90 28.69 -17.92
N ARG A 144 26.13 30.00 -18.03
CA ARG A 144 26.41 30.68 -19.31
C ARG A 144 27.70 30.18 -19.94
N ASP A 145 28.75 30.05 -19.15
CA ASP A 145 30.06 29.61 -19.61
C ASP A 145 29.99 28.14 -20.03
N ARG A 146 29.22 27.28 -19.34
CA ARG A 146 28.93 25.91 -19.81
C ARG A 146 28.09 25.89 -21.08
N ALA A 147 27.07 26.74 -21.22
CA ALA A 147 26.27 26.82 -22.43
C ALA A 147 27.09 27.31 -23.63
N MET A 148 28.02 28.25 -23.41
CA MET A 148 28.98 28.70 -24.44
C MET A 148 30.12 27.71 -24.70
N SER A 149 30.43 26.83 -23.74
CA SER A 149 31.48 25.80 -23.85
C SER A 149 30.96 24.43 -24.27
N GLN A 150 29.65 24.26 -24.49
CA GLN A 150 29.14 23.07 -25.16
C GLN A 150 29.58 23.14 -26.63
N PRO A 151 30.32 22.15 -27.14
CA PRO A 151 30.65 22.09 -28.55
C PRO A 151 29.33 21.92 -29.31
N HIS A 152 28.94 22.96 -30.03
CA HIS A 152 27.88 22.85 -31.02
C HIS A 152 28.38 21.87 -32.08
N ASP A 153 27.76 20.71 -32.21
CA ASP A 153 28.06 19.79 -33.29
C ASP A 153 27.89 20.54 -34.62
N GLU A 154 29.02 20.68 -35.33
CA GLU A 154 29.20 21.45 -36.55
C GLU A 154 28.58 20.76 -37.78
N TYR A 155 27.47 20.02 -37.59
CA TYR A 155 26.77 19.28 -38.64
C TYR A 155 25.30 19.64 -38.70
N ALA A 156 24.99 20.92 -38.90
CA ALA A 156 23.73 21.32 -39.53
C ALA A 156 23.90 22.66 -40.24
N ASN A 157 24.06 22.62 -41.57
CA ASN A 157 23.81 23.76 -42.44
C ASN A 157 22.37 24.24 -42.25
N GLY A 158 22.15 25.20 -41.36
CA GLY A 158 20.85 25.80 -41.13
C GLY A 158 20.91 26.86 -40.05
N ARG A 159 20.79 28.13 -40.47
CA ARG A 159 20.70 29.32 -39.62
C ARG A 159 19.87 29.07 -38.34
N VAL A 160 20.52 29.06 -37.18
CA VAL A 160 19.84 29.21 -35.88
C VAL A 160 20.18 30.60 -35.33
N ARG A 161 19.35 31.59 -35.69
CA ARG A 161 19.11 32.75 -34.83
C ARG A 161 18.19 32.27 -33.70
N ASP A 162 18.39 32.80 -32.51
CA ASP A 162 17.47 32.76 -31.35
C ASP A 162 17.49 31.51 -30.44
N LEU A 163 18.66 31.07 -29.97
CA LEU A 163 18.76 30.16 -28.81
C LEU A 163 18.57 30.87 -27.45
N ASP A 164 18.67 32.21 -27.39
CA ASP A 164 18.36 33.00 -26.19
C ASP A 164 16.88 32.89 -25.74
N ARG A 165 16.00 32.32 -26.59
CA ARG A 165 14.55 32.26 -26.31
C ARG A 165 14.11 31.01 -25.54
N TYR A 166 14.92 29.94 -25.49
CA TYR A 166 14.49 28.66 -24.90
C TYR A 166 14.88 28.44 -23.43
N PHE A 167 15.80 29.23 -22.87
CA PHE A 167 16.19 29.12 -21.45
C PHE A 167 15.49 30.11 -20.50
N LEU A 168 14.57 30.93 -21.00
CA LEU A 168 13.80 31.93 -20.23
C LEU A 168 12.34 31.51 -19.97
N GLY A 169 12.07 30.20 -19.98
CA GLY A 169 10.71 29.64 -19.94
C GLY A 169 10.05 29.53 -18.56
N THR A 170 10.76 29.77 -17.46
CA THR A 170 10.17 29.73 -16.11
C THR A 170 10.36 31.07 -15.42
N THR A 171 9.27 31.84 -15.36
CA THR A 171 9.04 33.06 -14.57
C THR A 171 10.04 34.20 -14.79
N THR A 172 9.69 35.07 -15.74
CA THR A 172 10.31 36.37 -15.99
C THR A 172 10.01 37.39 -14.89
N GLU A 173 10.43 37.13 -13.65
CA GLU A 173 10.68 38.21 -12.70
C GLU A 173 12.16 38.58 -12.83
N ARG A 174 12.40 39.80 -13.30
CA ARG A 174 13.74 40.39 -13.34
C ARG A 174 14.31 40.32 -11.92
N LEU A 175 15.41 39.58 -11.75
CA LEU A 175 16.28 39.74 -10.59
C LEU A 175 16.47 41.23 -10.32
N ASP A 176 16.21 41.64 -9.09
CA ASP A 176 16.53 43.00 -8.67
C ASP A 176 18.04 43.20 -8.80
N ARG A 177 18.49 44.47 -8.94
CA ARG A 177 19.90 44.80 -9.17
C ARG A 177 20.87 44.25 -8.10
N SER A 178 20.36 43.73 -7.00
CA SER A 178 21.05 43.08 -5.88
C SER A 178 21.28 41.57 -6.04
N GLY A 179 20.69 40.88 -7.03
CA GLY A 179 20.78 39.42 -7.17
C GLY A 179 19.86 38.64 -6.21
N GLU A 180 18.87 39.32 -5.64
CA GLU A 180 17.86 38.75 -4.75
C GLU A 180 16.64 38.31 -5.56
N ARG A 181 16.13 37.11 -5.25
CA ARG A 181 14.86 36.60 -5.78
C ARG A 181 13.90 36.32 -4.65
N GLN A 182 12.69 36.84 -4.78
CA GLN A 182 11.59 36.58 -3.86
C GLN A 182 10.76 35.40 -4.38
N TYR A 183 10.43 34.47 -3.47
CA TYR A 183 9.66 33.29 -3.79
C TYR A 183 8.35 33.33 -3.00
N GLY A 184 7.24 33.72 -3.64
CA GLY A 184 5.95 33.96 -2.98
C GLY A 184 5.82 35.38 -2.41
N SER A 185 4.58 35.83 -2.28
CA SER A 185 4.23 37.14 -1.72
C SER A 185 4.54 37.21 -0.22
N ILE A 186 4.89 38.41 0.25
CA ILE A 186 5.15 38.68 1.67
C ILE A 186 3.87 39.24 2.30
N PRO A 187 3.32 38.62 3.36
CA PRO A 187 2.16 39.15 4.06
C PRO A 187 2.36 40.62 4.46
N PRO A 188 1.47 41.55 4.09
CA PRO A 188 1.71 42.96 4.37
C PRO A 188 1.75 43.25 5.88
N LYS A 189 2.61 44.18 6.29
CA LYS A 189 2.79 44.52 7.71
C LYS A 189 1.48 44.92 8.37
N GLY A 190 1.24 44.42 9.57
CA GLY A 190 0.04 44.70 10.38
C GLY A 190 -1.20 43.89 9.99
N HIS A 191 -1.12 43.05 8.96
CA HIS A 191 -2.20 42.11 8.64
C HIS A 191 -2.23 40.95 9.63
N GLU A 192 -3.42 40.51 9.98
CA GLU A 192 -3.69 39.39 10.88
C GLU A 192 -3.76 38.10 10.07
N ILE A 193 -3.07 37.07 10.53
CA ILE A 193 -2.95 35.79 9.81
C ILE A 193 -3.79 34.76 10.53
N TYR A 194 -4.75 34.18 9.81
CA TYR A 194 -5.68 33.20 10.35
C TYR A 194 -5.58 31.87 9.62
N MET A 195 -5.72 30.77 10.37
CA MET A 195 -6.05 29.46 9.80
C MET A 195 -7.56 29.26 9.84
N VAL A 196 -8.19 29.16 8.67
CA VAL A 196 -9.64 29.06 8.50
C VAL A 196 -10.09 27.62 8.64
N GLY A 197 -10.08 27.15 9.89
CA GLY A 197 -10.43 25.79 10.26
C GLY A 197 -9.40 24.77 9.80
N TYR A 198 -9.20 23.74 10.62
CA TYR A 198 -8.27 22.66 10.28
C TYR A 198 -8.52 21.43 11.15
N ARG A 199 -8.23 20.27 10.59
CA ARG A 199 -8.26 19.01 11.31
C ARG A 199 -6.88 18.67 11.86
N TRP A 200 -6.87 18.13 13.07
CA TRP A 200 -5.65 17.72 13.74
C TRP A 200 -5.81 16.37 14.45
N GLY A 201 -4.69 15.78 14.82
CA GLY A 201 -4.60 14.41 15.30
C GLY A 201 -4.43 13.44 14.15
N GLY A 202 -5.26 12.40 14.10
CA GLY A 202 -5.05 11.25 13.22
C GLY A 202 -4.17 10.19 13.89
N GLY A 203 -3.47 9.37 13.10
CA GLY A 203 -2.76 8.21 13.63
C GLY A 203 -3.66 7.00 13.83
N GLU A 204 -3.16 5.99 14.54
CA GLU A 204 -3.90 4.74 14.79
C GLU A 204 -5.18 4.96 15.61
N GLN A 205 -5.25 6.02 16.41
CA GLN A 205 -6.46 6.40 17.16
C GLN A 205 -7.64 6.79 16.25
N GLY A 206 -7.38 7.10 14.98
CA GLY A 206 -8.42 7.30 13.96
C GLY A 206 -9.08 5.99 13.53
N ASN A 207 -8.46 4.83 13.81
CA ASN A 207 -9.00 3.52 13.49
C ASN A 207 -10.00 3.09 14.57
N VAL A 208 -11.28 3.03 14.21
CA VAL A 208 -12.35 2.66 15.14
C VAL A 208 -13.20 1.51 14.59
N LYS A 209 -13.69 0.66 15.48
CA LYS A 209 -14.55 -0.48 15.12
C LYS A 209 -15.92 -0.02 14.62
N VAL A 210 -16.64 -0.92 13.95
CA VAL A 210 -18.05 -0.72 13.58
C VAL A 210 -18.87 -0.32 14.81
N GLY A 211 -19.77 0.64 14.66
CA GLY A 211 -20.69 1.06 15.73
C GLY A 211 -20.10 2.02 16.78
N THR A 212 -18.88 2.52 16.60
CA THR A 212 -18.22 3.41 17.57
C THR A 212 -18.64 4.89 17.39
N LEU A 213 -18.78 5.35 16.15
CA LEU A 213 -19.09 6.75 15.81
C LEU A 213 -20.59 7.02 15.89
N THR A 214 -21.09 7.32 17.09
CA THR A 214 -22.54 7.38 17.37
C THR A 214 -23.08 8.77 17.69
N LYS A 215 -22.19 9.72 18.02
CA LYS A 215 -22.58 11.04 18.53
C LYS A 215 -22.49 12.11 17.44
N LEU A 216 -23.57 12.87 17.27
CA LEU A 216 -23.58 14.09 16.48
C LEU A 216 -23.01 15.26 17.29
N MET A 217 -21.99 15.92 16.77
CA MET A 217 -21.44 17.16 17.36
C MET A 217 -22.27 18.38 16.97
N VAL A 218 -22.90 18.36 15.80
CA VAL A 218 -23.86 19.36 15.34
C VAL A 218 -25.17 18.66 15.05
N ALA A 219 -26.25 19.19 15.60
CA ALA A 219 -27.59 18.67 15.34
C ALA A 219 -28.02 19.05 13.92
N HIS A 220 -28.25 18.05 13.07
CA HIS A 220 -28.88 18.24 11.77
C HIS A 220 -30.38 17.97 11.90
N PRO A 221 -31.26 18.92 11.48
CA PRO A 221 -32.70 18.71 11.51
C PRO A 221 -33.09 17.40 10.83
N TYR A 222 -34.06 16.69 11.41
CA TYR A 222 -34.58 15.40 10.94
C TYR A 222 -33.61 14.20 11.01
N VAL A 223 -32.39 14.38 11.55
CA VAL A 223 -31.45 13.27 11.80
C VAL A 223 -31.56 12.81 13.24
N LYS A 224 -32.04 11.57 13.46
CA LYS A 224 -32.22 11.00 14.81
C LYS A 224 -30.92 10.51 15.44
N SER A 225 -30.08 9.84 14.66
CA SER A 225 -28.86 9.18 15.14
C SER A 225 -27.91 8.96 13.98
N VAL A 226 -26.63 8.79 14.30
CA VAL A 226 -25.57 8.40 13.35
C VAL A 226 -24.86 7.17 13.85
N VAL A 227 -24.32 6.37 12.94
CA VAL A 227 -23.50 5.20 13.24
C VAL A 227 -22.58 4.92 12.07
N ASN A 228 -21.34 4.51 12.32
CA ASN A 228 -20.47 3.96 11.27
C ASN A 228 -20.79 2.48 11.04
N MET A 229 -21.23 2.15 9.83
CA MET A 229 -21.53 0.77 9.42
C MET A 229 -20.28 -0.04 9.10
N THR A 230 -19.19 0.63 8.75
CA THR A 230 -17.87 0.06 8.47
C THR A 230 -16.86 0.56 9.51
N PRO A 231 -15.80 -0.21 9.82
CA PRO A 231 -14.72 0.30 10.64
C PRO A 231 -14.05 1.49 9.93
N ALA A 232 -13.55 2.46 10.69
CA ALA A 232 -12.64 3.45 10.16
C ALA A 232 -11.24 2.82 10.13
N LEU A 233 -10.57 2.89 9.00
CA LEU A 233 -9.25 2.29 8.74
C LEU A 233 -8.38 3.33 8.01
N GLY A 234 -7.07 3.10 7.98
CA GLY A 234 -6.11 3.93 7.26
C GLY A 234 -5.41 4.99 8.13
N GLY A 235 -5.77 5.10 9.41
CA GLY A 235 -5.00 5.88 10.37
C GLY A 235 -3.67 5.19 10.66
N ALA A 236 -2.56 5.81 10.27
CA ALA A 236 -1.20 5.36 10.56
C ALA A 236 -0.44 6.45 11.29
N GLN A 237 0.46 6.07 12.20
CA GLN A 237 1.32 7.06 12.84
C GLN A 237 2.26 7.71 11.83
N ALA A 238 2.66 8.95 12.12
CA ALA A 238 3.71 9.61 11.38
C ALA A 238 4.97 8.72 11.37
N GLU A 239 5.68 8.73 10.25
CA GLU A 239 6.91 7.97 10.12
C GLU A 239 7.90 8.33 11.25
N SER A 240 8.50 7.30 11.85
CA SER A 240 9.48 7.49 12.90
C SER A 240 10.78 8.07 12.35
N LEU A 241 11.55 8.77 13.18
CA LEU A 241 12.85 9.30 12.77
C LEU A 241 13.80 8.17 12.35
N GLU A 242 13.77 7.03 13.02
CA GLU A 242 14.60 5.87 12.67
C GLU A 242 14.23 5.30 11.30
N SER A 243 12.93 5.15 11.03
CA SER A 243 12.42 4.76 9.70
C SER A 243 12.84 5.76 8.62
N ALA A 244 12.72 7.06 8.91
CA ALA A 244 13.14 8.11 8.00
C ALA A 244 14.66 8.09 7.75
N VAL A 245 15.49 7.83 8.77
CA VAL A 245 16.95 7.69 8.62
C VAL A 245 17.31 6.54 7.69
N MET A 246 16.53 5.46 7.68
CA MET A 246 16.72 4.35 6.73
C MET A 246 16.20 4.69 5.33
N ARG A 247 15.04 5.38 5.23
CA ARG A 247 14.36 5.68 3.96
C ARG A 247 14.99 6.85 3.19
N VAL A 248 15.34 7.94 3.86
CA VAL A 248 15.81 9.20 3.25
C VAL A 248 17.09 9.01 2.43
N PRO A 249 18.12 8.26 2.86
CA PRO A 249 19.30 8.02 2.03
C PRO A 249 18.98 7.27 0.72
N ALA A 250 18.08 6.28 0.76
CA ALA A 250 17.64 5.55 -0.42
C ALA A 250 16.87 6.48 -1.39
N TRP A 251 16.00 7.33 -0.86
CA TRP A 251 15.31 8.36 -1.62
C TRP A 251 16.27 9.39 -2.25
N LEU A 252 17.21 9.93 -1.46
CA LEU A 252 18.21 10.90 -1.94
C LEU A 252 19.18 10.30 -2.96
N ARG A 253 19.40 8.98 -2.93
CA ARG A 253 20.22 8.26 -3.91
C ARG A 253 19.53 8.19 -5.26
N SER A 254 18.26 7.79 -5.27
CA SER A 254 17.48 7.69 -6.51
C SER A 254 17.22 9.06 -7.13
N ARG A 255 17.01 10.12 -6.34
CA ARG A 255 16.65 11.47 -6.83
C ARG A 255 15.52 11.41 -7.88
N GLU A 256 14.53 10.57 -7.62
CA GLU A 256 13.40 10.27 -8.50
C GLU A 256 13.78 9.61 -9.85
N ARG A 257 14.97 9.01 -9.96
CA ARG A 257 15.43 8.28 -11.15
C ARG A 257 15.86 6.86 -10.78
N ALA A 258 15.58 5.92 -11.67
CA ALA A 258 15.95 4.51 -11.51
C ALA A 258 17.23 4.22 -12.32
N VAL A 259 18.36 4.06 -11.62
CA VAL A 259 19.67 3.81 -12.25
C VAL A 259 20.25 2.47 -11.81
N THR A 260 20.29 2.23 -10.50
CA THR A 260 20.79 0.99 -9.91
C THR A 260 19.64 0.01 -9.65
N ARG A 261 19.98 -1.27 -9.47
CA ARG A 261 19.02 -2.31 -9.08
C ARG A 261 18.16 -1.90 -7.89
N ASP A 262 18.82 -1.38 -6.86
CA ASP A 262 18.18 -0.95 -5.61
C ASP A 262 17.22 0.23 -5.83
N ASP A 263 17.51 1.13 -6.80
CA ASP A 263 16.61 2.24 -7.11
C ASP A 263 15.29 1.73 -7.73
N PHE A 264 15.38 0.74 -8.63
CA PHE A 264 14.19 0.11 -9.22
C PHE A 264 13.34 -0.60 -8.15
N GLU A 265 13.97 -1.36 -7.26
CA GLU A 265 13.30 -2.02 -6.14
C GLU A 265 12.69 -1.00 -5.18
N TYR A 266 13.39 0.09 -4.89
CA TYR A 266 12.91 1.14 -3.99
C TYR A 266 11.66 1.83 -4.52
N ILE A 267 11.65 2.24 -5.80
CA ILE A 267 10.52 2.95 -6.42
C ILE A 267 9.26 2.07 -6.38
N VAL A 268 9.36 0.82 -6.82
CA VAL A 268 8.21 -0.10 -6.82
C VAL A 268 7.78 -0.47 -5.40
N GLY A 269 8.73 -0.61 -4.47
CA GLY A 269 8.49 -0.92 -3.07
C GLY A 269 7.72 0.15 -2.30
N GLN A 270 7.63 1.39 -2.80
CA GLN A 270 6.77 2.43 -2.20
C GLN A 270 5.27 2.17 -2.44
N SER A 271 4.92 1.34 -3.42
CA SER A 271 3.53 1.08 -3.77
C SER A 271 2.82 0.31 -2.66
N GLN A 272 1.62 0.79 -2.25
CA GLN A 272 0.84 0.11 -1.21
C GLN A 272 0.36 -1.28 -1.63
N ASP A 273 0.29 -1.57 -2.92
CA ASP A 273 -0.21 -2.83 -3.47
C ASP A 273 0.87 -3.92 -3.56
N ILE A 274 2.15 -3.56 -3.41
CA ILE A 274 3.29 -4.49 -3.55
C ILE A 274 3.85 -4.84 -2.17
N ALA A 275 4.03 -6.13 -1.91
CA ALA A 275 4.61 -6.63 -0.68
C ALA A 275 6.13 -6.73 -0.76
N ARG A 276 6.63 -7.27 -1.86
CA ARG A 276 8.05 -7.55 -2.09
C ARG A 276 8.37 -7.37 -3.58
N VAL A 277 9.61 -6.99 -3.86
CA VAL A 277 10.10 -6.78 -5.21
C VAL A 277 11.55 -7.26 -5.31
N ARG A 278 11.91 -7.79 -6.47
CA ARG A 278 13.29 -8.13 -6.83
C ARG A 278 13.58 -7.67 -8.25
N CYS A 279 14.67 -6.95 -8.42
CA CYS A 279 15.14 -6.47 -9.72
C CYS A 279 16.24 -7.41 -10.24
N LEU A 280 16.02 -7.91 -11.46
CA LEU A 280 16.97 -8.64 -12.27
C LEU A 280 17.54 -7.67 -13.30
N ASP A 281 18.85 -7.44 -13.25
CA ASP A 281 19.52 -6.52 -14.16
C ASP A 281 20.03 -7.22 -15.44
N ALA A 282 20.63 -6.43 -16.33
CA ALA A 282 21.14 -6.91 -17.61
C ALA A 282 22.20 -8.02 -17.47
N GLU A 283 22.97 -8.06 -16.37
CA GLU A 283 23.97 -9.09 -16.13
C GLU A 283 23.29 -10.42 -15.75
N GLU A 284 22.29 -10.37 -14.86
CA GLU A 284 21.53 -11.55 -14.48
C GLU A 284 20.63 -12.09 -15.61
N LEU A 285 20.13 -11.21 -16.47
CA LEU A 285 19.34 -11.56 -17.64
C LEU A 285 20.19 -11.97 -18.85
N GLY A 286 21.47 -11.55 -18.89
CA GLY A 286 22.34 -11.70 -20.06
C GLY A 286 21.92 -10.87 -21.28
N ILE A 287 21.06 -9.85 -21.08
CA ILE A 287 20.49 -9.02 -22.16
C ILE A 287 20.76 -7.55 -21.83
N ALA A 288 21.65 -6.92 -22.60
CA ALA A 288 22.00 -5.52 -22.43
C ALA A 288 20.77 -4.60 -22.57
N GLY A 289 20.67 -3.62 -21.67
CA GLY A 289 19.58 -2.63 -21.68
C GLY A 289 18.22 -3.18 -21.23
N ARG A 290 18.14 -4.41 -20.71
CA ARG A 290 16.91 -4.98 -20.15
C ARG A 290 16.99 -5.06 -18.64
N VAL A 291 15.89 -4.70 -17.98
CA VAL A 291 15.68 -4.83 -16.54
C VAL A 291 14.33 -5.49 -16.33
N GLU A 292 14.27 -6.51 -15.47
CA GLU A 292 13.03 -7.20 -15.13
C GLU A 292 12.77 -7.13 -13.63
N LEU A 293 11.56 -6.70 -13.27
CA LEU A 293 11.13 -6.54 -11.89
C LEU A 293 10.12 -7.62 -11.54
N LEU A 294 10.54 -8.55 -10.69
CA LEU A 294 9.68 -9.56 -10.09
C LEU A 294 8.96 -8.95 -8.89
N VAL A 295 7.66 -8.72 -9.03
CA VAL A 295 6.82 -8.13 -7.99
C VAL A 295 5.90 -9.17 -7.37
N ILE A 296 5.74 -9.10 -6.05
CA ILE A 296 4.80 -9.92 -5.28
C ILE A 296 3.73 -8.99 -4.72
N PRO A 297 2.49 -9.05 -5.21
CA PRO A 297 1.39 -8.26 -4.66
C PRO A 297 1.12 -8.57 -3.19
N LYS A 298 0.59 -7.59 -2.46
CA LYS A 298 0.08 -7.83 -1.09
C LYS A 298 -1.15 -8.72 -1.16
N ALA A 299 -1.09 -9.83 -0.44
CA ALA A 299 -2.25 -10.66 -0.14
C ALA A 299 -2.74 -10.39 1.28
N ALA A 300 -4.05 -10.44 1.50
CA ALA A 300 -4.58 -10.46 2.85
C ALA A 300 -4.04 -11.70 3.59
N PRO A 301 -3.59 -11.56 4.84
CA PRO A 301 -3.18 -12.73 5.61
C PRO A 301 -4.38 -13.69 5.73
N PRO A 302 -4.15 -15.01 5.63
CA PRO A 302 -5.24 -15.97 5.75
C PRO A 302 -5.79 -15.95 7.18
N ASP A 303 -7.10 -16.18 7.33
CA ASP A 303 -7.75 -16.32 8.64
C ASP A 303 -7.11 -17.44 9.48
N ASP A 304 -6.61 -18.47 8.80
CA ASP A 304 -5.87 -19.59 9.39
C ASP A 304 -4.71 -20.04 8.50
N TRP A 305 -3.51 -20.06 9.08
CA TRP A 305 -2.27 -20.50 8.44
C TRP A 305 -2.20 -22.02 8.22
N LEU A 306 -3.20 -22.79 8.66
CA LEU A 306 -3.33 -24.22 8.38
C LEU A 306 -3.49 -24.57 6.89
N ARG A 307 -3.69 -23.58 6.02
CA ARG A 307 -3.86 -23.78 4.57
C ARG A 307 -2.84 -23.05 3.69
N GLY A 308 -2.00 -22.18 4.24
CA GLY A 308 -1.08 -21.35 3.45
C GLY A 308 -1.79 -20.35 2.52
N LEU A 309 -1.06 -19.84 1.54
CA LEU A 309 -1.55 -18.89 0.53
C LEU A 309 -1.33 -19.49 -0.86
N SER A 310 -2.39 -19.58 -1.67
CA SER A 310 -2.28 -20.05 -3.05
C SER A 310 -1.67 -18.98 -3.96
N PRO A 311 -0.96 -19.37 -5.04
CA PRO A 311 -0.42 -18.44 -6.04
C PRO A 311 -1.46 -17.48 -6.63
N ASP A 312 -2.73 -17.90 -6.69
CA ASP A 312 -3.85 -17.08 -7.16
C ASP A 312 -4.04 -15.77 -6.37
N CYS A 313 -3.56 -15.73 -5.12
CA CYS A 313 -3.59 -14.52 -4.29
C CYS A 313 -2.52 -13.50 -4.68
N PHE A 314 -1.54 -13.89 -5.52
CA PHE A 314 -0.43 -13.05 -5.94
C PHE A 314 -0.50 -12.66 -7.42
N VAL A 315 -1.68 -12.77 -8.04
CA VAL A 315 -1.89 -12.31 -9.41
C VAL A 315 -1.79 -10.79 -9.46
N LEU A 316 -0.87 -10.29 -10.28
CA LEU A 316 -0.74 -8.85 -10.51
C LEU A 316 -1.93 -8.35 -11.33
N ASN A 317 -2.75 -7.50 -10.73
CA ASN A 317 -3.83 -6.82 -11.45
C ASN A 317 -3.24 -5.94 -12.56
N LYS A 318 -3.79 -6.04 -13.77
CA LYS A 318 -3.37 -5.24 -14.93
C LYS A 318 -3.30 -3.74 -14.64
N GLN A 319 -4.26 -3.18 -13.90
CA GLN A 319 -4.24 -1.75 -13.54
C GLN A 319 -3.03 -1.38 -12.67
N VAL A 320 -2.66 -2.25 -11.73
CA VAL A 320 -1.49 -2.05 -10.86
C VAL A 320 -0.21 -2.18 -11.68
N GLY A 321 -0.14 -3.20 -12.55
CA GLY A 321 0.98 -3.40 -13.47
C GLY A 321 1.19 -2.20 -14.40
N ASP A 322 0.14 -1.70 -15.04
CA ASP A 322 0.19 -0.55 -15.95
C ASP A 322 0.64 0.74 -15.21
N ARG A 323 0.17 0.95 -13.97
CA ARG A 323 0.59 2.09 -13.13
C ARG A 323 2.07 2.01 -12.78
N LEU A 324 2.54 0.84 -12.32
CA LEU A 324 3.96 0.64 -11.99
C LEU A 324 4.85 0.82 -13.22
N GLN A 325 4.40 0.33 -14.37
CA GLN A 325 5.11 0.50 -15.63
C GLN A 325 5.23 1.99 -16.00
N ALA A 326 4.14 2.77 -15.88
CA ALA A 326 4.17 4.21 -16.14
C ALA A 326 5.10 4.97 -15.17
N GLU A 327 5.04 4.64 -13.87
CA GLU A 327 5.92 5.24 -12.86
C GLU A 327 7.40 4.96 -13.12
N LEU A 328 7.73 3.79 -13.66
CA LEU A 328 9.09 3.41 -14.03
C LEU A 328 9.51 4.06 -15.35
N ASP A 329 8.60 4.17 -16.32
CA ASP A 329 8.88 4.79 -17.62
C ASP A 329 9.22 6.28 -17.51
N GLU A 330 8.64 6.99 -16.54
CA GLU A 330 8.99 8.39 -16.23
C GLU A 330 10.38 8.55 -15.60
N ARG A 331 10.90 7.50 -14.95
CA ARG A 331 12.09 7.56 -14.08
C ARG A 331 13.30 6.77 -14.60
N LYS A 332 13.10 5.88 -15.57
CA LYS A 332 14.15 5.04 -16.14
C LYS A 332 15.12 5.82 -17.02
N LEU A 333 16.31 5.27 -17.21
CA LEU A 333 17.26 5.77 -18.19
C LEU A 333 16.74 5.54 -19.63
N LEU A 334 17.03 6.50 -20.51
CA LEU A 334 16.75 6.36 -21.94
C LEU A 334 17.48 5.13 -22.51
N GLY A 335 16.77 4.33 -23.29
CA GLY A 335 17.31 3.09 -23.88
C GLY A 335 17.19 1.85 -22.98
N VAL A 336 16.73 1.97 -21.74
CA VAL A 336 16.43 0.83 -20.87
C VAL A 336 15.00 0.34 -21.09
N ASN A 337 14.85 -0.95 -21.35
CA ASN A 337 13.57 -1.64 -21.39
C ASN A 337 13.31 -2.29 -20.03
N VAL A 338 12.27 -1.82 -19.35
CA VAL A 338 11.87 -2.31 -18.03
C VAL A 338 10.60 -3.11 -18.20
N GLN A 339 10.57 -4.31 -17.63
CA GLN A 339 9.39 -5.18 -17.61
C GLN A 339 9.02 -5.51 -16.17
N VAL A 340 7.76 -5.33 -15.81
CA VAL A 340 7.21 -5.76 -14.52
C VAL A 340 6.48 -7.10 -14.69
N SER A 341 6.86 -8.10 -13.92
CA SER A 341 6.29 -9.46 -13.97
C SER A 341 6.15 -10.05 -12.56
N VAL A 342 5.38 -11.13 -12.43
CA VAL A 342 5.32 -11.91 -11.19
C VAL A 342 6.30 -13.09 -11.28
N PRO A 343 6.88 -13.54 -10.16
CA PRO A 343 7.73 -14.72 -10.14
C PRO A 343 6.94 -16.00 -10.46
N GLU A 344 7.64 -17.02 -10.96
CA GLU A 344 7.08 -18.35 -11.17
C GLU A 344 6.97 -19.05 -9.81
N TYR A 345 5.74 -19.22 -9.32
CA TYR A 345 5.49 -19.89 -8.05
C TYR A 345 5.64 -21.41 -8.19
N VAL A 346 6.62 -21.99 -7.49
CA VAL A 346 6.86 -23.43 -7.43
C VAL A 346 6.17 -23.99 -6.19
N GLY A 347 5.21 -24.88 -6.43
CA GLY A 347 4.50 -25.62 -5.38
C GLY A 347 5.42 -26.60 -4.67
N VAL A 348 5.49 -26.52 -3.34
CA VAL A 348 6.26 -27.48 -2.51
C VAL A 348 5.38 -28.14 -1.48
N LYS A 349 5.41 -29.47 -1.45
CA LYS A 349 4.78 -30.31 -0.44
C LYS A 349 5.87 -31.02 0.35
N VAL A 350 5.84 -30.85 1.67
CA VAL A 350 6.72 -31.56 2.59
C VAL A 350 5.98 -32.75 3.21
N ARG A 351 6.61 -33.91 3.19
CA ARG A 351 6.25 -35.06 4.02
C ARG A 351 7.30 -35.22 5.13
N VAL A 352 6.85 -35.25 6.38
CA VAL A 352 7.74 -35.43 7.55
C VAL A 352 7.30 -36.60 8.41
N GLU A 353 8.27 -37.40 8.84
CA GLU A 353 8.12 -38.45 9.83
C GLU A 353 8.88 -38.06 11.09
N ILE A 354 8.16 -37.95 12.20
CA ILE A 354 8.65 -37.38 13.44
C ILE A 354 8.45 -38.36 14.60
N VAL A 355 9.36 -38.33 15.57
CA VAL A 355 9.20 -38.97 16.87
C VAL A 355 8.77 -37.93 17.89
N LEU A 356 7.69 -38.21 18.61
CA LEU A 356 7.19 -37.35 19.68
C LEU A 356 7.84 -37.71 21.02
N THR A 357 7.93 -36.73 21.90
CA THR A 357 8.28 -36.96 23.31
C THR A 357 7.19 -37.81 24.01
N PRO A 358 7.53 -38.64 25.02
CA PRO A 358 6.59 -39.59 25.62
C PRO A 358 5.28 -38.98 26.15
N ALA A 359 5.35 -37.75 26.68
CA ALA A 359 4.20 -37.01 27.18
C ALA A 359 3.18 -36.68 26.05
N TYR A 360 3.67 -36.41 24.85
CA TYR A 360 2.85 -36.11 23.68
C TYR A 360 2.42 -37.38 22.93
N ALA A 361 3.27 -38.42 22.93
CA ALA A 361 2.98 -39.70 22.28
C ALA A 361 1.79 -40.46 22.91
N THR A 362 1.42 -40.19 24.17
CA THR A 362 0.35 -40.92 24.86
C THR A 362 -1.03 -40.27 24.72
N SER A 363 -1.10 -38.98 24.36
CA SER A 363 -2.36 -38.21 24.31
C SER A 363 -2.76 -37.86 22.87
N ARG A 364 -3.95 -38.30 22.45
CA ARG A 364 -4.49 -38.03 21.11
C ARG A 364 -4.70 -36.54 20.85
N GLU A 365 -5.24 -35.81 21.82
CA GLU A 365 -5.49 -34.37 21.70
C GLU A 365 -4.19 -33.58 21.50
N LEU A 366 -3.11 -33.97 22.21
CA LEU A 366 -1.81 -33.35 22.04
C LEU A 366 -1.19 -33.67 20.68
N GLN A 367 -1.36 -34.89 20.17
CA GLN A 367 -0.89 -35.26 18.83
C GLN A 367 -1.61 -34.47 17.73
N GLU A 368 -2.93 -34.37 17.80
CA GLU A 368 -3.74 -33.57 16.86
C GLU A 368 -3.27 -32.12 16.84
N ARG A 369 -3.04 -31.55 18.03
CA ARG A 369 -2.58 -30.16 18.17
C ARG A 369 -1.15 -29.98 17.64
N THR A 370 -0.22 -30.86 17.99
CA THR A 370 1.16 -30.83 17.47
C THR A 370 1.18 -31.01 15.96
N GLN A 371 0.30 -31.85 15.38
CA GLN A 371 0.20 -32.00 13.93
C GLN A 371 -0.26 -30.70 13.26
N GLN A 372 -1.30 -30.06 13.81
CA GLN A 372 -1.77 -28.77 13.32
C GLN A 372 -0.70 -27.68 13.45
N ASP A 373 0.04 -27.65 14.55
CA ASP A 373 1.12 -26.71 14.79
C ASP A 373 2.28 -26.92 13.80
N LEU A 374 2.67 -28.17 13.53
CA LEU A 374 3.66 -28.50 12.51
C LEU A 374 3.20 -28.07 11.11
N GLN A 375 1.95 -28.35 10.74
CA GLN A 375 1.40 -27.90 9.46
C GLN A 375 1.42 -26.37 9.35
N ARG A 376 1.01 -25.67 10.41
CA ARG A 376 1.04 -24.20 10.46
C ARG A 376 2.46 -23.65 10.29
N VAL A 377 3.45 -24.27 10.95
CA VAL A 377 4.85 -23.88 10.83
C VAL A 377 5.36 -24.10 9.40
N LEU A 378 5.04 -25.23 8.78
CA LEU A 378 5.46 -25.53 7.42
C LEU A 378 4.86 -24.56 6.38
N TYR A 379 3.55 -24.27 6.45
CA TYR A 379 2.91 -23.30 5.56
C TYR A 379 3.38 -21.87 5.78
N THR A 380 3.68 -21.50 7.03
CA THR A 380 4.25 -20.17 7.33
C THR A 380 5.69 -20.08 6.83
N PHE A 381 6.50 -21.14 7.01
CA PHE A 381 7.91 -21.15 6.63
C PHE A 381 8.12 -21.16 5.11
N LEU A 382 7.31 -21.92 4.36
CA LEU A 382 7.37 -22.01 2.90
C LEU A 382 6.45 -20.96 2.23
N ASN A 383 6.38 -19.77 2.81
CA ASN A 383 5.55 -18.68 2.33
C ASN A 383 6.37 -17.57 1.64
N PRO A 384 5.93 -17.07 0.47
CA PRO A 384 6.52 -15.91 -0.19
C PRO A 384 6.58 -14.62 0.64
N LEU A 385 5.68 -14.41 1.59
CA LEU A 385 5.55 -13.14 2.33
C LEU A 385 6.11 -13.19 3.75
N THR A 386 5.88 -14.29 4.46
CA THR A 386 6.18 -14.45 5.89
C THR A 386 7.20 -15.55 6.19
N GLY A 387 7.60 -16.30 5.16
CA GLY A 387 8.49 -17.44 5.30
C GLY A 387 9.97 -17.10 5.33
N GLY A 388 10.79 -18.11 5.02
CA GLY A 388 12.25 -18.00 5.03
C GLY A 388 12.86 -18.02 6.43
N LEU A 389 14.19 -18.02 6.50
CA LEU A 389 14.92 -18.11 7.77
C LEU A 389 14.73 -16.86 8.65
N ASP A 390 14.65 -15.70 8.02
CA ASP A 390 14.53 -14.39 8.68
C ASP A 390 13.08 -13.95 8.91
N GLY A 391 12.09 -14.72 8.44
CA GLY A 391 10.65 -14.41 8.57
C GLY A 391 10.16 -13.26 7.68
N GLY A 392 10.99 -12.79 6.75
CA GLY A 392 10.66 -11.72 5.79
C GLY A 392 10.10 -12.20 4.44
N GLY A 393 9.75 -13.49 4.33
CA GLY A 393 9.35 -14.14 3.08
C GLY A 393 10.46 -14.99 2.47
N TRP A 394 10.08 -16.04 1.73
CA TRP A 394 11.05 -16.92 1.06
C TRP A 394 11.93 -16.15 0.05
N GLY A 395 13.22 -16.46 -0.04
CA GLY A 395 14.15 -15.76 -0.95
C GLY A 395 13.90 -16.08 -2.44
N PHE A 396 14.05 -15.09 -3.31
CA PHE A 396 13.97 -15.28 -4.77
C PHE A 396 15.09 -16.19 -5.25
N GLY A 397 14.75 -17.27 -5.98
CA GLY A 397 15.72 -18.27 -6.45
C GLY A 397 16.50 -18.99 -5.33
N THR A 398 16.11 -18.84 -4.07
CA THR A 398 16.80 -19.48 -2.94
C THR A 398 16.37 -20.93 -2.82
N PRO A 399 17.30 -21.90 -2.82
CA PRO A 399 16.95 -23.31 -2.74
C PRO A 399 16.34 -23.66 -1.38
N VAL A 400 15.41 -24.61 -1.34
CA VAL A 400 14.86 -25.16 -0.08
C VAL A 400 15.74 -26.31 0.37
N GLN A 401 16.31 -26.22 1.57
CA GLN A 401 17.17 -27.28 2.10
C GLN A 401 16.42 -28.11 3.16
N ARG A 402 16.58 -29.42 3.10
CA ARG A 402 15.93 -30.36 4.03
C ARG A 402 16.22 -30.05 5.51
N PHE A 403 17.44 -29.63 5.83
CA PHE A 403 17.80 -29.36 7.23
C PHE A 403 17.10 -28.10 7.77
N GLU A 404 16.76 -27.12 6.92
CA GLU A 404 16.04 -25.91 7.35
C GLU A 404 14.62 -26.27 7.81
N ILE A 405 13.99 -27.21 7.09
CA ILE A 405 12.71 -27.80 7.48
C ILE A 405 12.84 -28.57 8.79
N ALA A 406 13.90 -29.38 8.93
CA ALA A 406 14.16 -30.13 10.16
C ALA A 406 14.30 -29.20 11.37
N ASP A 407 15.11 -28.13 11.26
CA ASP A 407 15.29 -27.14 12.33
C ASP A 407 13.97 -26.49 12.75
N ARG A 408 13.11 -26.16 11.79
CA ARG A 408 11.78 -25.58 12.09
C ARG A 408 10.85 -26.58 12.76
N CYS A 409 10.84 -27.83 12.33
CA CYS A 409 10.04 -28.88 12.97
C CYS A 409 10.50 -29.18 14.40
N LEU A 410 11.81 -29.22 14.65
CA LEU A 410 12.39 -29.50 15.97
C LEU A 410 12.07 -28.40 17.01
N LYS A 411 11.76 -27.18 16.55
CA LYS A 411 11.35 -26.07 17.43
C LYS A 411 9.89 -26.17 17.91
N VAL A 412 9.10 -27.10 17.36
CA VAL A 412 7.70 -27.29 17.77
C VAL A 412 7.63 -28.08 19.09
N PRO A 413 6.88 -27.62 20.09
CA PRO A 413 6.70 -28.34 21.35
C PRO A 413 6.20 -29.77 21.13
N GLY A 414 6.88 -30.72 21.79
CA GLY A 414 6.52 -32.14 21.74
C GLY A 414 7.28 -32.97 20.71
N VAL A 415 7.99 -32.33 19.77
CA VAL A 415 8.86 -33.00 18.78
C VAL A 415 10.19 -33.39 19.43
N SER A 416 10.57 -34.67 19.32
CA SER A 416 11.84 -35.20 19.83
C SER A 416 12.90 -35.32 18.73
N SER A 417 12.53 -35.83 17.56
CA SER A 417 13.44 -35.96 16.40
C SER A 417 12.66 -36.04 15.09
N ALA A 418 13.27 -35.60 13.99
CA ALA A 418 12.76 -35.80 12.64
C ALA A 418 13.58 -36.91 11.96
N VAL A 419 12.91 -37.99 11.53
CA VAL A 419 13.56 -39.20 11.00
C VAL A 419 13.64 -39.16 9.48
N ALA A 420 12.52 -38.88 8.82
CA ALA A 420 12.45 -38.73 7.37
C ALA A 420 11.79 -37.39 7.01
N ILE A 421 12.35 -36.71 6.02
CA ILE A 421 11.77 -35.52 5.42
C ILE A 421 11.92 -35.68 3.92
N GLN A 422 10.80 -35.66 3.19
CA GLN A 422 10.75 -35.69 1.74
C GLN A 422 10.19 -34.37 1.23
N LEU A 423 10.84 -33.82 0.21
CA LEU A 423 10.40 -32.63 -0.50
C LEU A 423 9.80 -33.07 -1.84
N LEU A 424 8.54 -32.74 -2.06
CA LEU A 424 7.80 -33.02 -3.27
C LEU A 424 7.54 -31.70 -3.98
N ARG A 425 8.12 -31.53 -5.17
CA ARG A 425 7.74 -30.43 -6.06
C ARG A 425 6.40 -30.79 -6.67
N PHE A 426 5.47 -29.86 -6.74
CA PHE A 426 4.22 -30.09 -7.43
C PHE A 426 3.88 -28.99 -8.44
N ARG A 427 3.24 -29.40 -9.52
CA ARG A 427 2.75 -28.50 -10.58
C ARG A 427 1.34 -28.91 -10.99
N PHE A 428 0.51 -27.91 -11.27
CA PHE A 428 -0.81 -28.15 -11.83
C PHE A 428 -0.68 -28.35 -13.34
N VAL A 429 -1.16 -29.49 -13.85
CA VAL A 429 -1.25 -29.75 -15.28
C VAL A 429 -2.72 -29.72 -15.68
N PRO A 430 -3.16 -28.70 -16.44
CA PRO A 430 -4.55 -28.63 -16.89
C PRO A 430 -4.80 -29.73 -17.94
N ILE A 431 -5.85 -30.52 -17.73
CA ILE A 431 -6.32 -31.56 -18.66
C ILE A 431 -7.46 -31.00 -19.55
N SER A 432 -8.21 -30.01 -19.05
CA SER A 432 -9.26 -29.24 -19.74
C SER A 432 -9.48 -27.87 -19.07
N ASP A 433 -10.37 -27.03 -19.62
CA ASP A 433 -10.72 -25.70 -19.05
C ASP A 433 -11.23 -25.74 -17.60
N THR A 434 -11.70 -26.89 -17.11
CA THR A 434 -12.29 -27.04 -15.77
C THR A 434 -11.69 -28.18 -14.93
N GLN A 435 -10.79 -28.99 -15.48
CA GLN A 435 -10.20 -30.13 -14.79
C GLN A 435 -8.70 -30.23 -15.08
N GLY A 436 -7.91 -30.45 -14.04
CA GLY A 436 -6.48 -30.72 -14.13
C GLY A 436 -6.02 -31.60 -12.98
N GLU A 437 -4.85 -32.19 -13.13
CA GLU A 437 -4.24 -33.04 -12.10
C GLU A 437 -2.96 -32.40 -11.57
N TRP A 438 -2.71 -32.68 -10.29
CA TRP A 438 -1.46 -32.29 -9.65
C TRP A 438 -0.40 -33.35 -9.93
N HIS A 439 0.65 -32.95 -10.62
CA HIS A 439 1.84 -33.80 -10.78
C HIS A 439 2.82 -33.50 -9.66
N PHE A 440 3.27 -34.56 -8.98
CA PHE A 440 4.26 -34.52 -7.92
C PHE A 440 5.55 -35.16 -8.41
N ASP A 441 6.62 -34.38 -8.44
CA ASP A 441 7.96 -34.86 -8.74
C ASP A 441 8.69 -35.05 -7.40
N GLU A 442 9.03 -36.30 -7.08
CA GLU A 442 9.88 -36.60 -5.94
C GLU A 442 11.27 -35.99 -6.17
N VAL A 443 11.67 -35.11 -5.26
CA VAL A 443 13.00 -34.52 -5.31
C VAL A 443 13.94 -35.48 -4.59
N ALA A 444 14.72 -36.25 -5.36
CA ALA A 444 15.70 -37.19 -4.84
C ALA A 444 16.90 -36.49 -4.16
N GLU A 445 17.06 -35.17 -4.34
CA GLU A 445 18.13 -34.37 -3.74
C GLU A 445 17.67 -33.77 -2.39
N ASP A 446 18.55 -33.71 -1.37
CA ASP A 446 18.30 -33.03 -0.08
C ASP A 446 18.03 -31.51 -0.22
N VAL A 447 18.07 -30.99 -1.46
CA VAL A 447 17.93 -29.58 -1.81
C VAL A 447 17.00 -29.45 -3.02
N LEU A 448 15.90 -28.72 -2.86
CA LEU A 448 15.08 -28.27 -3.98
C LEU A 448 15.69 -26.99 -4.56
N LYS A 449 16.35 -27.11 -5.72
CA LYS A 449 16.91 -25.97 -6.45
C LYS A 449 15.80 -25.18 -7.15
N LEU A 450 15.88 -23.85 -7.08
CA LEU A 450 15.00 -22.92 -7.78
C LEU A 450 15.83 -22.11 -8.77
N ASP A 451 15.22 -21.73 -9.89
CA ASP A 451 15.80 -20.73 -10.79
C ASP A 451 15.55 -19.30 -10.26
N ARG A 452 16.26 -18.30 -10.82
CA ARG A 452 16.19 -16.88 -10.44
C ARG A 452 14.80 -16.27 -10.56
N TYR A 453 13.95 -16.81 -11.44
CA TYR A 453 12.55 -16.38 -11.62
C TYR A 453 11.58 -17.14 -10.71
N GLN A 454 12.04 -18.20 -10.04
CA GLN A 454 11.20 -19.10 -9.27
C GLN A 454 11.17 -18.72 -7.80
N MET A 455 10.01 -18.92 -7.20
CA MET A 455 9.83 -18.74 -5.77
C MET A 455 8.94 -19.82 -5.18
N VAL A 456 9.29 -20.29 -3.99
CA VAL A 456 8.53 -21.33 -3.29
C VAL A 456 7.22 -20.78 -2.76
N CYS A 457 6.19 -21.61 -2.90
CA CYS A 457 4.88 -21.37 -2.30
C CYS A 457 4.26 -22.71 -1.90
N SER A 458 3.72 -22.80 -0.69
CA SER A 458 2.96 -23.96 -0.24
C SER A 458 1.53 -23.58 0.18
N TRP A 459 0.58 -24.44 -0.19
CA TRP A 459 -0.83 -24.25 0.14
C TRP A 459 -1.58 -25.59 0.15
N ALA A 460 -2.66 -25.64 0.92
CA ALA A 460 -3.56 -26.76 0.99
C ALA A 460 -4.71 -26.61 -0.01
N ASN A 461 -5.02 -27.67 -0.74
CA ASN A 461 -6.18 -27.73 -1.65
C ASN A 461 -7.27 -28.72 -1.16
N ARG A 462 -7.02 -29.52 -0.11
CA ARG A 462 -8.01 -30.48 0.40
C ARG A 462 -9.22 -29.78 1.04
N PRO A 463 -10.47 -30.09 0.62
CA PRO A 463 -11.67 -29.59 1.27
C PRO A 463 -11.77 -30.07 2.72
N PRO A 464 -12.32 -29.27 3.67
CA PRO A 464 -12.45 -29.69 5.06
C PRO A 464 -13.36 -30.92 5.26
N THR A 465 -14.23 -31.18 4.30
CA THR A 465 -15.27 -32.21 4.33
C THR A 465 -14.78 -33.57 3.83
N GLU A 466 -13.59 -33.66 3.24
CA GLU A 466 -13.08 -34.88 2.63
C GLU A 466 -12.16 -35.64 3.61
N PRO A 467 -12.48 -36.90 3.98
CA PRO A 467 -11.71 -37.66 4.95
C PRO A 467 -10.31 -38.00 4.42
N ARG A 468 -9.33 -38.16 5.33
CA ARG A 468 -8.01 -38.64 4.96
C ARG A 468 -8.07 -40.16 4.72
N SER A 469 -7.89 -40.58 3.47
CA SER A 469 -7.76 -41.99 3.09
C SER A 469 -6.32 -42.27 2.61
N PRO A 470 -5.69 -43.36 3.05
CA PRO A 470 -4.40 -43.80 2.52
C PRO A 470 -4.54 -44.05 1.00
N GLY A 471 -3.71 -43.41 0.18
CA GLY A 471 -3.72 -43.52 -1.29
C GLY A 471 -4.31 -42.34 -2.07
N ASP A 472 -5.15 -41.49 -1.46
CA ASP A 472 -5.67 -40.25 -2.09
C ASP A 472 -4.72 -39.05 -1.91
N GLU A 473 -3.59 -39.26 -1.24
CA GLU A 473 -2.65 -38.23 -0.82
C GLU A 473 -1.86 -37.61 -1.99
N THR A 474 -1.72 -38.33 -3.09
CA THR A 474 -1.14 -37.81 -4.36
C THR A 474 -2.08 -36.85 -5.09
N ARG A 475 -3.32 -36.62 -4.62
CA ARG A 475 -4.27 -35.67 -5.22
C ARG A 475 -4.25 -34.30 -4.54
N PHE A 476 -3.65 -34.22 -3.34
CA PHE A 476 -3.67 -33.02 -2.53
C PHE A 476 -2.27 -32.46 -2.25
N THR A 477 -2.20 -31.13 -2.24
CA THR A 477 -0.96 -30.35 -2.03
C THR A 477 -0.62 -30.17 -0.55
N ASN A 478 -1.46 -30.69 0.35
CA ASN A 478 -1.29 -30.56 1.79
C ASN A 478 0.03 -31.15 2.29
N HIS A 479 0.66 -30.49 3.25
CA HIS A 479 1.78 -31.06 4.00
C HIS A 479 1.36 -32.28 4.82
N GLU A 480 2.20 -33.31 4.78
CA GLU A 480 1.98 -34.60 5.43
C GLU A 480 2.89 -34.72 6.65
N VAL A 481 2.29 -35.03 7.80
CA VAL A 481 2.97 -35.12 9.09
C VAL A 481 2.57 -36.43 9.74
N TYR A 482 3.53 -37.34 9.86
CA TYR A 482 3.38 -38.66 10.48
C TYR A 482 4.21 -38.78 11.75
N PHE A 483 3.72 -39.57 12.71
CA PHE A 483 4.34 -39.85 13.99
C PHE A 483 4.69 -41.34 14.09
N LEU A 484 5.98 -41.65 14.21
CA LEU A 484 6.47 -43.03 14.29
C LEU A 484 6.07 -43.74 15.59
N ASN A 485 5.86 -42.98 16.67
CA ASN A 485 5.40 -43.46 17.97
C ASN A 485 4.01 -42.91 18.35
N GLY A 486 3.22 -42.49 17.37
CA GLY A 486 1.85 -41.98 17.56
C GLY A 486 0.76 -43.06 17.40
N PHE A 487 -0.51 -42.63 17.46
CA PHE A 487 -1.66 -43.51 17.18
C PHE A 487 -1.72 -43.90 15.69
N GLU A 488 -2.41 -44.99 15.35
CA GLU A 488 -2.52 -45.55 13.98
C GLU A 488 -2.85 -44.51 12.89
N GLN A 489 -3.73 -43.55 13.18
CA GLN A 489 -4.12 -42.50 12.22
C GLN A 489 -2.95 -41.58 11.80
N TYR A 490 -1.88 -41.54 12.60
CA TYR A 490 -0.71 -40.71 12.38
C TYR A 490 0.52 -41.53 12.02
N GLN A 491 0.43 -42.86 11.93
CA GLN A 491 1.55 -43.67 11.48
C GLN A 491 1.70 -43.57 9.95
N PRO A 492 2.93 -43.67 9.42
CA PRO A 492 3.12 -43.76 7.98
C PRO A 492 2.39 -45.01 7.44
N PRO A 493 1.82 -44.97 6.22
CA PRO A 493 1.27 -46.16 5.59
C PRO A 493 2.38 -47.21 5.40
N ASP A 494 2.05 -48.48 5.64
CA ASP A 494 2.93 -49.60 5.29
C ASP A 494 3.15 -49.58 3.77
N LEU A 495 4.38 -49.25 3.35
CA LEU A 495 4.80 -49.12 1.94
C LEU A 495 4.81 -50.44 1.18
#